data_AF-A0A3B8YWT8-F1
#
_entry.id   AF-A0A3B8YWT8-F1
#
_cell.length_a   1.000
_cell.length_b   1.000
_cell.length_c   1.000
_cell.angle_alpha   90.00
_cell.angle_beta   90.00
_cell.angle_gamma   90.00
#
_symmetry.space_group_name_H-M   'P 1'
#
loop_
_entity.id
_entity.type
_entity.pdbx_description
1 polymer ?
#
loop_
_entity_poly.entity_id
_entity_poly.type
_entity_poly.pdbx_seq_one_letter_code
_entity_poly.pdbx_strand_id
1 'polypeptide(L)'
;MSDPGTQPLCSVRVEVPDASLLNALLGQHDEHLKIVEEGTGVQAVVHESMIECRGDEEQTELGARVLRELLELLARGYPLYRSDVGYAVRILSADSQARLHEIFLDTIYISAHQRTIAPKSVAQKYYIDLIRKRDIVFGIGPAGTGKTYLAMAMAVAALLRNDVTRIVLARPAVEAGERLGFLPGDLAEKVNPYLRPLYDALNDMVDPARAKKYMEHGTIEVAPLAFMRGRTLNDSFVILDEAQNTTREQMKMFLT
;
A
#
# COMPACT_ATOMS: atom_id res chain seq x y z
N MET A 1 53.81 0.89 -3.54
CA MET A 1 52.55 0.14 -3.75
C MET A 1 51.90 0.05 -2.40
N SER A 2 51.00 0.99 -2.13
CA SER A 2 50.30 1.13 -0.87
C SER A 2 49.04 0.28 -0.93
N ASP A 3 48.89 -0.62 0.04
CA ASP A 3 47.71 -1.47 0.22
C ASP A 3 46.47 -0.55 0.35
N PRO A 4 45.41 -0.70 -0.48
CA PRO A 4 44.19 0.06 -0.29
C PRO A 4 43.50 -0.46 0.98
N GLY A 5 43.33 0.46 1.93
CA GLY A 5 42.95 0.17 3.31
C GLY A 5 41.75 -0.76 3.48
N THR A 6 41.97 -1.85 4.20
CA THR A 6 40.91 -2.63 4.82
C THR A 6 40.33 -1.77 5.94
N GLN A 7 39.12 -1.21 5.74
CA GLN A 7 38.38 -0.58 6.84
C GLN A 7 38.17 -1.64 7.94
N PRO A 8 38.23 -1.26 9.23
CA PRO A 8 37.97 -2.20 10.31
C PRO A 8 36.52 -2.69 10.22
N LEU A 9 36.35 -4.00 10.03
CA LEU A 9 35.04 -4.65 10.07
C LEU A 9 34.40 -4.38 11.42
N CYS A 10 33.35 -3.57 11.41
CA CYS A 10 32.51 -3.32 12.57
C CYS A 10 31.59 -4.52 12.79
N SER A 11 31.20 -4.74 14.04
CA SER A 11 30.23 -5.77 14.39
C SER A 11 29.21 -5.19 15.35
N VAL A 12 27.92 -5.35 15.01
CA VAL A 12 26.80 -4.91 15.84
C VAL A 12 25.92 -6.12 16.11
N ARG A 13 25.51 -6.27 17.37
CA ARG A 13 24.68 -7.38 17.82
C ARG A 13 23.26 -6.92 18.09
N VAL A 14 22.31 -7.75 17.68
CA VAL A 14 20.88 -7.59 17.94
C VAL A 14 20.42 -8.79 18.75
N GLU A 15 20.05 -8.56 20.00
CA GLU A 15 19.48 -9.58 20.87
C GLU A 15 18.02 -9.85 20.49
N VAL A 16 17.64 -11.12 20.46
CA VAL A 16 16.29 -11.56 20.17
C VAL A 16 15.70 -12.19 21.44
N PRO A 17 14.61 -11.64 22.01
CA PRO A 17 14.12 -12.06 23.33
C PRO A 17 13.59 -13.48 23.39
N ASP A 18 13.10 -14.02 22.28
CA ASP A 18 12.38 -15.28 22.23
C ASP A 18 12.66 -16.04 20.92
N ALA A 19 12.77 -17.37 21.01
CA ALA A 19 13.08 -18.23 19.88
C ALA A 19 12.00 -18.22 18.78
N SER A 20 10.73 -18.00 19.14
CA SER A 20 9.64 -17.86 18.17
C SER A 20 9.77 -16.57 17.36
N LEU A 21 10.17 -15.47 18.00
CA LEU A 21 10.46 -14.20 17.31
C LEU A 21 11.67 -14.32 16.40
N LEU A 22 12.72 -15.05 16.83
CA LEU A 22 13.88 -15.33 15.98
C LEU A 22 13.45 -16.09 14.72
N ASN A 23 12.71 -17.18 14.86
CA ASN A 23 12.24 -17.97 13.71
C ASN A 23 11.35 -17.14 12.77
N ALA A 24 10.45 -16.33 13.32
CA ALA A 24 9.60 -15.44 12.53
C ALA A 24 10.41 -14.34 11.80
N LEU A 25 11.46 -13.82 12.45
CA LEU A 25 12.34 -12.83 11.86
C LEU A 25 13.17 -13.42 10.72
N LEU A 26 13.68 -14.64 10.86
CA LEU A 26 14.47 -15.32 9.82
C LEU A 26 13.62 -15.69 8.60
N GLY A 27 12.35 -16.04 8.81
CA GLY A 27 11.46 -16.51 7.75
C GLY A 27 11.79 -17.94 7.30
N GLN A 28 11.16 -18.41 6.22
CA GLN A 28 11.43 -19.76 5.73
C GLN A 28 12.82 -19.81 5.08
N HIS A 29 13.66 -20.77 5.49
CA HIS A 29 15.02 -20.94 4.94
C HIS A 29 15.89 -19.65 5.00
N ASP A 30 15.71 -18.86 6.06
CA ASP A 30 16.39 -17.60 6.33
C ASP A 30 16.19 -16.54 5.22
N GLU A 31 15.06 -16.62 4.51
CA GLU A 31 14.80 -15.72 3.37
C GLU A 31 14.73 -14.24 3.75
N HIS A 32 14.24 -13.91 4.95
CA HIS A 32 14.16 -12.53 5.41
C HIS A 32 15.56 -11.98 5.70
N LEU A 33 16.42 -12.80 6.32
CA LEU A 33 17.78 -12.41 6.64
C LEU A 33 18.57 -12.10 5.36
N LYS A 34 18.44 -12.93 4.33
CA LYS A 34 19.06 -12.71 3.01
C LYS A 34 18.65 -11.38 2.39
N ILE A 35 17.38 -10.99 2.53
CA ILE A 35 16.89 -9.70 2.01
C ILE A 35 17.50 -8.53 2.77
N VAL A 36 17.70 -8.65 4.09
CA VAL A 36 18.39 -7.65 4.89
C VAL A 36 19.86 -7.55 4.47
N GLU A 37 20.56 -8.68 4.30
CA GLU A 37 21.95 -8.72 3.83
C GLU A 37 22.10 -8.06 2.45
N GLU A 38 21.31 -8.49 1.46
CA GLU A 38 21.32 -7.93 0.10
C GLU A 38 21.00 -6.43 0.09
N GLY A 39 20.07 -6.01 0.95
CA GLY A 39 19.58 -4.64 0.99
C GLY A 39 20.42 -3.65 1.78
N THR A 40 21.26 -4.12 2.70
CA THR A 40 22.09 -3.28 3.59
C THR A 40 23.59 -3.47 3.37
N GLY A 41 24.01 -4.56 2.71
CA GLY A 41 25.41 -4.90 2.47
C GLY A 41 26.10 -5.59 3.64
N VAL A 42 25.41 -5.86 4.75
CA VAL A 42 25.97 -6.59 5.89
C VAL A 42 26.03 -8.08 5.63
N GLN A 43 26.95 -8.76 6.31
CA GLN A 43 26.89 -10.20 6.56
C GLN A 43 26.26 -10.44 7.92
N ALA A 44 25.18 -11.22 7.99
CA ALA A 44 24.48 -11.53 9.23
C ALA A 44 24.75 -12.98 9.66
N VAL A 45 25.16 -13.16 10.92
CA VAL A 45 25.40 -14.48 11.52
C VAL A 45 24.44 -14.68 12.69
N VAL A 46 23.70 -15.77 12.66
CA VAL A 46 22.75 -16.13 13.72
C VAL A 46 23.45 -17.01 14.76
N HIS A 47 23.29 -16.65 16.04
CA HIS A 47 23.78 -17.42 17.18
C HIS A 47 22.67 -17.52 18.22
N GLU A 48 22.31 -18.71 18.70
CA GLU A 48 21.31 -18.98 19.77
C GLU A 48 20.14 -17.99 19.90
N SER A 49 20.35 -16.83 20.54
CA SER A 49 19.35 -15.76 20.77
C SER A 49 19.79 -14.37 20.27
N MET A 50 20.67 -14.29 19.28
CA MET A 50 21.23 -13.05 18.77
C MET A 50 21.61 -13.14 17.29
N ILE A 51 21.56 -11.99 16.60
CA ILE A 51 22.05 -11.84 15.23
C ILE A 51 23.20 -10.85 15.27
N GLU A 52 24.36 -11.26 14.75
CA GLU A 52 25.54 -10.41 14.60
C GLU A 52 25.65 -9.92 13.16
N CYS A 53 25.56 -8.61 12.96
CA CYS A 53 25.79 -7.94 11.67
C CYS A 53 27.26 -7.53 11.58
N ARG A 54 27.93 -7.91 10.50
CA ARG A 54 29.33 -7.59 10.20
C ARG A 54 29.42 -6.82 8.87
N GLY A 55 30.27 -5.81 8.83
CA GLY A 55 30.44 -4.93 7.67
C GLY A 55 31.03 -3.59 8.08
N ASP A 56 30.86 -2.57 7.25
CA ASP A 56 31.26 -1.20 7.59
C ASP A 56 30.28 -0.59 8.62
N GLU A 57 30.69 0.50 9.28
CA GLU A 57 29.90 1.13 10.35
C GLU A 57 28.47 1.48 9.91
N GLU A 58 28.31 2.14 8.76
CA GLU A 58 27.00 2.53 8.21
C GLU A 58 26.13 1.31 7.86
N GLN A 59 26.74 0.27 7.27
CA GLN A 59 26.03 -0.96 6.92
C GLN A 59 25.53 -1.67 8.17
N THR A 60 26.41 -1.86 9.16
CA THR A 60 26.07 -2.56 10.40
C THR A 60 25.05 -1.80 11.23
N GLU A 61 25.10 -0.47 11.25
CA GLU A 61 24.08 0.36 11.90
C GLU A 61 22.71 0.20 11.21
N LEU A 62 22.66 0.31 9.87
CA LEU A 62 21.43 0.12 9.10
C LEU A 62 20.86 -1.31 9.24
N GLY A 63 21.70 -2.34 9.09
CA GLY A 63 21.30 -3.74 9.24
C GLY A 63 20.73 -4.02 10.62
N ALA A 64 21.43 -3.58 11.67
CA ALA A 64 20.93 -3.72 13.05
C ALA A 64 19.64 -2.92 13.29
N ARG A 65 19.50 -1.73 12.70
CA ARG A 65 18.28 -0.91 12.76
C ARG A 65 17.09 -1.63 12.12
N VAL A 66 17.27 -2.18 10.92
CA VAL A 66 16.23 -2.96 10.22
C VAL A 66 15.78 -4.14 11.07
N LEU A 67 16.72 -4.95 11.59
CA LEU A 67 16.38 -6.11 12.42
C LEU A 67 15.62 -5.72 13.69
N ARG A 68 16.02 -4.65 14.39
CA ARG A 68 15.33 -4.16 15.59
C ARG A 68 13.90 -3.69 15.30
N GLU A 69 13.69 -2.94 14.22
CA GLU A 69 12.33 -2.48 13.84
C GLU A 69 11.43 -3.63 13.38
N LEU A 70 11.98 -4.63 12.66
CA LEU A 70 11.23 -5.83 12.29
C LEU A 70 10.87 -6.68 13.51
N LEU A 71 11.76 -6.80 14.50
CA LEU A 71 11.47 -7.45 15.78
C LEU A 71 10.35 -6.72 16.53
N GLU A 72 10.36 -5.40 16.54
CA GLU A 72 9.29 -4.61 17.16
C GLU A 72 7.93 -4.89 16.49
N LEU A 73 7.88 -4.95 15.16
CA LEU A 73 6.66 -5.31 14.42
C LEU A 73 6.15 -6.71 14.82
N LEU A 74 7.05 -7.70 14.82
CA LEU A 74 6.72 -9.08 15.21
C LEU A 74 6.22 -9.17 16.66
N ALA A 75 6.88 -8.47 17.59
CA ALA A 75 6.48 -8.42 18.99
C ALA A 75 5.09 -7.79 19.19
N ARG A 76 4.68 -6.90 18.28
CA ARG A 76 3.33 -6.31 18.24
C ARG A 76 2.31 -7.16 17.47
N GLY A 77 2.68 -8.37 17.05
CA GLY A 77 1.80 -9.33 16.38
C GLY A 77 1.62 -9.10 14.88
N TYR A 78 2.48 -8.29 14.25
CA TYR A 78 2.43 -8.08 12.80
C TYR A 78 2.90 -9.35 12.05
N PRO A 79 2.10 -9.90 11.12
CA PRO A 79 2.52 -11.05 10.32
C PRO A 79 3.54 -10.59 9.27
N LEU A 80 4.82 -10.79 9.55
CA LEU A 80 5.90 -10.35 8.66
C LEU A 80 5.99 -11.23 7.41
N TYR A 81 5.91 -10.62 6.23
CA TYR A 81 6.09 -11.30 4.94
C TYR A 81 7.36 -10.85 4.23
N ARG A 82 7.84 -11.68 3.29
CA ARG A 82 9.03 -11.42 2.45
C ARG A 82 9.06 -10.00 1.86
N SER A 83 7.94 -9.53 1.31
CA SER A 83 7.86 -8.18 0.72
C SER A 83 8.02 -7.06 1.75
N ASP A 84 7.55 -7.28 2.98
CA ASP A 84 7.61 -6.27 4.05
C ASP A 84 9.05 -6.02 4.48
N VAL A 85 9.91 -7.04 4.48
CA VAL A 85 11.35 -6.90 4.76
C VAL A 85 12.01 -6.00 3.72
N GLY A 86 11.74 -6.22 2.43
CA GLY A 86 12.26 -5.36 1.37
C GLY A 86 11.78 -3.91 1.48
N TYR A 87 10.53 -3.69 1.90
CA TYR A 87 10.01 -2.36 2.17
C TYR A 87 10.65 -1.71 3.41
N ALA A 88 10.85 -2.48 4.49
CA ALA A 88 11.51 -2.04 5.71
C ALA A 88 12.93 -1.53 5.44
N VAL A 89 13.74 -2.32 4.71
CA VAL A 89 15.07 -1.92 4.26
C VAL A 89 14.99 -0.60 3.49
N ARG A 90 14.18 -0.53 2.43
CA ARG A 90 14.08 0.67 1.60
C ARG A 90 13.66 1.92 2.38
N ILE A 91 12.75 1.78 3.35
CA ILE A 91 12.32 2.90 4.20
C ILE A 91 13.49 3.38 5.05
N LEU A 92 14.18 2.47 5.75
CA LEU A 92 15.26 2.82 6.67
C LEU A 92 16.55 3.25 5.98
N SER A 93 16.80 2.79 4.75
CA SER A 93 17.88 3.30 3.90
C SER A 93 17.63 4.74 3.45
N ALA A 94 16.37 5.13 3.26
CA ALA A 94 16.01 6.50 2.87
C ALA A 94 15.90 7.45 4.07
N ASP A 95 15.45 6.94 5.23
CA ASP A 95 15.32 7.68 6.48
C ASP A 95 15.53 6.72 7.67
N SER A 96 16.72 6.76 8.28
CA SER A 96 17.10 5.90 9.40
C SER A 96 16.29 6.16 10.69
N GLN A 97 15.65 7.34 10.78
CA GLN A 97 14.82 7.75 11.92
C GLN A 97 13.35 7.33 11.76
N ALA A 98 12.96 6.80 10.60
CA ALA A 98 11.62 6.27 10.41
C ALA A 98 11.31 5.15 11.41
N ARG A 99 10.05 5.12 11.86
CA ARG A 99 9.52 4.07 12.74
C ARG A 99 8.58 3.18 11.93
N LEU A 100 8.98 1.94 11.71
CA LEU A 100 8.24 1.03 10.85
C LEU A 100 6.85 0.72 11.42
N HIS A 101 6.73 0.61 12.75
CA HIS A 101 5.44 0.36 13.39
C HIS A 101 4.41 1.48 13.15
N GLU A 102 4.83 2.73 12.96
CA GLU A 102 3.92 3.83 12.61
C GLU A 102 3.38 3.73 11.18
N ILE A 103 4.06 2.97 10.32
CA ILE A 103 3.68 2.75 8.92
C ILE A 103 2.91 1.43 8.82
N PHE A 104 3.55 0.30 9.10
CA PHE A 104 2.97 -1.03 8.85
C PHE A 104 1.80 -1.39 9.76
N LEU A 105 1.71 -0.80 10.97
CA LEU A 105 0.57 -1.05 11.87
C LEU A 105 -0.58 -0.06 11.66
N ASP A 106 -0.43 0.93 10.76
CA ASP A 106 -1.52 1.84 10.40
C ASP A 106 -2.53 1.13 9.48
N THR A 107 -3.21 0.15 10.07
CA THR A 107 -4.18 -0.71 9.40
C THR A 107 -5.38 0.10 9.00
N ILE A 108 -5.63 0.16 7.69
CA ILE A 108 -6.78 0.84 7.12
C ILE A 108 -8.01 -0.05 7.22
N TYR A 109 -7.84 -1.31 6.80
CA TYR A 109 -8.95 -2.23 6.62
C TYR A 109 -8.44 -3.68 6.62
N ILE A 110 -9.28 -4.61 7.07
CA ILE A 110 -9.04 -6.05 6.95
C ILE A 110 -9.99 -6.54 5.86
N SER A 111 -9.43 -7.06 4.77
CA SER A 111 -10.22 -7.52 3.64
C SER A 111 -11.03 -8.78 3.95
N ALA A 112 -11.99 -9.10 3.09
CA ALA A 112 -12.77 -10.34 3.18
C ALA A 112 -11.90 -11.61 3.19
N HIS A 113 -10.71 -11.54 2.60
CA HIS A 113 -9.71 -12.61 2.57
C HIS A 113 -8.75 -12.59 3.78
N GLN A 114 -9.11 -11.88 4.86
CA GLN A 114 -8.28 -11.69 6.06
C GLN A 114 -6.91 -11.06 5.78
N ARG A 115 -6.75 -10.34 4.67
CA ARG A 115 -5.53 -9.60 4.38
C ARG A 115 -5.62 -8.20 4.98
N THR A 116 -4.62 -7.85 5.76
CA THR A 116 -4.48 -6.50 6.32
C THR A 116 -4.03 -5.54 5.22
N ILE A 117 -4.82 -4.51 4.96
CA ILE A 117 -4.45 -3.40 4.07
C ILE A 117 -3.87 -2.28 4.93
N ALA A 118 -2.56 -2.05 4.76
CA ALA A 118 -1.78 -1.04 5.48
C ALA A 118 -0.77 -0.39 4.51
N PRO A 119 -0.31 0.84 4.77
CA PRO A 119 0.71 1.46 3.94
C PRO A 119 2.04 0.69 4.07
N LYS A 120 2.78 0.63 2.97
CA LYS A 120 4.07 -0.07 2.80
C LYS A 120 5.21 0.90 2.47
N SER A 121 4.95 2.19 2.57
CA SER A 121 5.96 3.26 2.40
C SER A 121 5.54 4.52 3.13
N VAL A 122 6.52 5.40 3.39
CA VAL A 122 6.30 6.73 3.97
C VAL A 122 5.33 7.55 3.10
N ALA A 123 5.47 7.49 1.77
CA ALA A 123 4.58 8.20 0.86
C ALA A 123 3.13 7.68 0.93
N GLN A 124 2.94 6.36 1.06
CA GLN A 124 1.61 5.78 1.23
C GLN A 124 1.00 6.17 2.59
N LYS A 125 1.80 6.16 3.67
CA LYS A 125 1.38 6.64 5.00
C LYS A 125 0.92 8.09 4.94
N TYR A 126 1.72 8.95 4.32
CA TYR A 126 1.38 10.35 4.12
C TYR A 126 0.09 10.53 3.30
N TYR A 127 -0.07 9.74 2.23
CA TYR A 127 -1.27 9.77 1.40
C TYR A 127 -2.55 9.42 2.18
N ILE A 128 -2.54 8.34 2.98
CA ILE A 128 -3.72 7.94 3.76
C ILE A 128 -4.00 8.91 4.92
N ASP A 129 -2.97 9.53 5.49
CA ASP A 129 -3.14 10.57 6.50
C ASP A 129 -3.77 11.83 5.93
N LEU A 130 -3.43 12.20 4.69
CA LEU A 130 -4.11 13.29 3.99
C LEU A 130 -5.58 12.96 3.78
N ILE A 131 -5.90 11.73 3.33
CA ILE A 131 -7.30 11.30 3.14
C ILE A 131 -8.11 11.43 4.44
N ARG A 132 -7.52 11.13 5.59
CA ARG A 132 -8.19 11.25 6.89
C ARG A 132 -8.42 12.69 7.34
N LYS A 133 -7.59 13.64 6.89
CA LYS A 133 -7.50 15.00 7.44
C LYS A 133 -8.01 16.09 6.50
N ARG A 134 -8.25 15.77 5.22
CA ARG A 134 -8.57 16.74 4.16
C ARG A 134 -9.78 16.27 3.38
N ASP A 135 -10.64 17.22 3.00
CA ASP A 135 -11.85 16.91 2.22
C ASP A 135 -11.53 16.46 0.78
N ILE A 136 -10.46 16.99 0.19
CA ILE A 136 -10.01 16.67 -1.17
C ILE A 136 -8.51 16.37 -1.16
N VAL A 137 -8.12 15.24 -1.76
CA VAL A 137 -6.73 14.79 -1.85
C VAL A 137 -6.42 14.34 -3.27
N PHE A 138 -5.32 14.88 -3.83
CA PHE A 138 -4.78 14.44 -5.11
C PHE A 138 -3.64 13.44 -4.89
N GLY A 139 -3.88 12.17 -5.21
CA GLY A 139 -2.85 11.13 -5.20
C GLY A 139 -2.13 11.07 -6.55
N ILE A 140 -0.96 11.67 -6.67
CA ILE A 140 -0.16 11.67 -7.91
C ILE A 140 1.07 10.77 -7.72
N GLY A 141 1.34 9.89 -8.68
CA GLY A 141 2.50 9.00 -8.66
C GLY A 141 2.43 7.91 -9.73
N PRO A 142 3.51 7.15 -9.94
CA PRO A 142 3.58 6.14 -11.00
C PRO A 142 2.57 5.00 -10.79
N ALA A 143 2.32 4.22 -11.84
CA ALA A 143 1.50 3.03 -11.78
C ALA A 143 2.07 2.02 -10.75
N GLY A 144 1.19 1.22 -10.12
CA GLY A 144 1.60 0.20 -9.14
C GLY A 144 1.96 0.72 -7.75
N THR A 145 1.86 2.03 -7.48
CA THR A 145 2.12 2.61 -6.14
C THR A 145 0.96 2.51 -5.15
N GLY A 146 -0.14 1.86 -5.54
CA GLY A 146 -1.28 1.58 -4.67
C GLY A 146 -2.22 2.77 -4.41
N LYS A 147 -2.10 3.89 -5.14
CA LYS A 147 -2.93 5.10 -4.93
C LYS A 147 -4.43 4.80 -4.91
N THR A 148 -4.95 4.25 -6.01
CA THR A 148 -6.37 3.91 -6.16
C THR A 148 -6.79 2.83 -5.17
N TYR A 149 -5.96 1.80 -4.99
CA TYR A 149 -6.26 0.69 -4.07
C TYR A 149 -6.36 1.15 -2.61
N LEU A 150 -5.42 1.99 -2.14
CA LEU A 150 -5.46 2.54 -0.77
C LEU A 150 -6.63 3.51 -0.60
N ALA A 151 -6.95 4.34 -1.60
CA ALA A 151 -8.13 5.20 -1.56
C ALA A 151 -9.42 4.40 -1.42
N MET A 152 -9.56 3.32 -2.20
CA MET A 152 -10.70 2.42 -2.12
C MET A 152 -10.78 1.72 -0.76
N ALA A 153 -9.66 1.26 -0.21
CA ALA A 153 -9.63 0.67 1.14
C ALA A 153 -10.09 1.68 2.21
N MET A 154 -9.65 2.94 2.11
CA MET A 154 -10.11 4.03 2.98
C MET A 154 -11.62 4.29 2.83
N ALA A 155 -12.15 4.28 1.60
CA ALA A 155 -13.57 4.47 1.32
C ALA A 155 -14.42 3.33 1.90
N VAL A 156 -14.00 2.08 1.69
CA VAL A 156 -14.68 0.89 2.24
C VAL A 156 -14.66 0.92 3.77
N ALA A 157 -13.52 1.26 4.39
CA ALA A 157 -13.43 1.41 5.83
C ALA A 157 -14.39 2.48 6.36
N ALA A 158 -14.45 3.65 5.71
CA ALA A 158 -15.36 4.74 6.06
C ALA A 158 -16.83 4.32 5.95
N LEU A 159 -17.21 3.63 4.87
CA LEU A 159 -18.56 3.10 4.67
C LEU A 159 -18.96 2.12 5.77
N LEU A 160 -18.06 1.21 6.15
CA LEU A 160 -18.35 0.18 7.17
C LEU A 160 -18.41 0.73 8.59
N ARG A 161 -17.73 1.84 8.86
CA ARG A 161 -17.88 2.61 10.11
C ARG A 161 -19.10 3.52 10.11
N ASN A 162 -19.82 3.61 8.99
CA ASN A 162 -20.92 4.55 8.75
C ASN A 162 -20.48 6.03 8.81
N ASP A 163 -19.20 6.32 8.52
CA ASP A 163 -18.70 7.69 8.36
C ASP A 163 -19.28 8.33 7.08
N VAL A 164 -19.57 7.49 6.07
CA VAL A 164 -20.25 7.85 4.82
C VAL A 164 -21.35 6.84 4.53
N THR A 165 -22.35 7.24 3.74
CA THR A 165 -23.47 6.37 3.35
C THR A 165 -23.30 5.75 1.97
N ARG A 166 -22.40 6.32 1.14
CA ARG A 166 -22.17 5.91 -0.24
C ARG A 166 -20.69 6.01 -0.63
N ILE A 167 -20.25 5.12 -1.51
CA ILE A 167 -18.99 5.24 -2.25
C ILE A 167 -19.30 5.45 -3.72
N VAL A 168 -18.63 6.39 -4.37
CA VAL A 168 -18.72 6.63 -5.81
C VAL A 168 -17.34 6.52 -6.43
N LEU A 169 -17.15 5.52 -7.29
CA LEU A 169 -15.93 5.30 -8.04
C LEU A 169 -16.16 5.74 -9.49
N ALA A 170 -15.51 6.83 -9.88
CA ALA A 170 -15.58 7.38 -11.21
C ALA A 170 -14.26 7.13 -11.96
N ARG A 171 -14.35 6.85 -13.25
CA ARG A 171 -13.18 6.79 -14.15
C ARG A 171 -13.52 7.47 -15.48
N PRO A 172 -12.65 8.32 -16.04
CA PRO A 172 -12.87 8.87 -17.37
C PRO A 172 -12.78 7.73 -18.40
N ALA A 173 -13.70 7.74 -19.37
CA ALA A 173 -13.60 6.86 -20.52
C ALA A 173 -12.43 7.36 -21.38
N VAL A 174 -11.42 6.51 -21.58
CA VAL A 174 -10.28 6.80 -22.45
C VAL A 174 -10.47 5.98 -23.71
N GLU A 175 -10.60 6.65 -24.85
CA GLU A 175 -10.62 5.96 -26.14
C GLU A 175 -9.20 5.43 -26.41
N ALA A 176 -8.97 4.15 -26.11
CA ALA A 176 -7.71 3.46 -26.38
C ALA A 176 -7.61 3.13 -27.89
N GLY A 177 -7.58 4.16 -28.74
CA GLY A 177 -7.44 4.03 -30.20
C GLY A 177 -8.70 3.59 -30.96
N GLU A 178 -9.68 2.95 -30.30
CA GLU A 178 -11.01 2.69 -30.86
C GLU A 178 -12.03 3.66 -30.26
N ARG A 179 -12.82 4.33 -31.11
CA ARG A 179 -13.94 5.15 -30.59
C ARG A 179 -14.90 4.24 -29.86
N LEU A 180 -15.44 4.70 -28.72
CA LEU A 180 -16.39 3.93 -27.90
C LEU A 180 -17.59 3.39 -28.73
N GLY A 181 -17.90 4.05 -29.85
CA GLY A 181 -18.87 3.61 -30.86
C GLY A 181 -18.60 2.24 -31.53
N PHE A 182 -17.35 1.76 -31.61
CA PHE A 182 -16.97 0.56 -32.37
C PHE A 182 -17.01 -0.76 -31.60
N LEU A 183 -17.04 -0.72 -30.26
CA LEU A 183 -17.28 -1.92 -29.48
C LEU A 183 -18.69 -2.46 -29.78
N PRO A 184 -18.93 -3.78 -29.84
CA PRO A 184 -20.28 -4.33 -29.91
C PRO A 184 -20.98 -4.19 -28.55
N GLY A 185 -22.32 -4.17 -28.55
CA GLY A 185 -23.12 -4.14 -27.32
C GLY A 185 -23.73 -2.78 -26.96
N ASP A 186 -24.43 -2.75 -25.82
CA ASP A 186 -25.02 -1.52 -25.29
C ASP A 186 -23.95 -0.59 -24.67
N LEU A 187 -24.33 0.64 -24.32
CA LEU A 187 -23.37 1.62 -23.76
C LEU A 187 -22.71 1.13 -22.46
N ALA A 188 -23.40 0.30 -21.67
CA ALA A 188 -22.86 -0.24 -20.43
C ALA A 188 -21.82 -1.32 -20.72
N GLU A 189 -22.10 -2.25 -21.64
CA GLU A 189 -21.18 -3.30 -22.11
C GLU A 189 -19.89 -2.71 -22.68
N LYS A 190 -19.98 -1.55 -23.33
CA LYS A 190 -18.84 -0.83 -23.91
C LYS A 190 -17.91 -0.20 -22.88
N VAL A 191 -18.44 0.29 -21.77
CA VAL A 191 -17.64 0.98 -20.75
C VAL A 191 -17.14 0.04 -19.66
N ASN A 192 -17.80 -1.12 -19.49
CA ASN A 192 -17.48 -2.11 -18.46
C ASN A 192 -15.99 -2.55 -18.48
N PRO A 193 -15.32 -2.79 -19.63
CA PRO A 193 -13.90 -3.16 -19.65
C PRO A 193 -12.98 -2.15 -18.94
N TYR A 194 -13.29 -0.84 -19.02
CA TYR A 194 -12.49 0.22 -18.39
C TYR A 194 -12.72 0.32 -16.88
N LEU A 195 -13.89 -0.12 -16.40
CA LEU A 195 -14.25 -0.11 -14.99
C LEU A 195 -13.83 -1.41 -14.28
N ARG A 196 -13.50 -2.46 -15.03
CA ARG A 196 -13.13 -3.79 -14.49
C ARG A 196 -12.07 -3.76 -13.38
N PRO A 197 -10.97 -2.99 -13.50
CA PRO A 197 -9.98 -2.92 -12.41
C PRO A 197 -10.54 -2.41 -11.07
N LEU A 198 -11.55 -1.53 -11.11
CA LEU A 198 -12.22 -1.04 -9.91
C LEU A 198 -13.13 -2.12 -9.31
N TYR A 199 -13.81 -2.91 -10.14
CA TYR A 199 -14.60 -4.06 -9.67
C TYR A 199 -13.71 -5.14 -9.04
N ASP A 200 -12.58 -5.47 -9.68
CA ASP A 200 -11.64 -6.48 -9.19
C ASP A 200 -11.05 -6.06 -7.84
N ALA A 201 -10.62 -4.79 -7.71
CA ALA A 201 -10.12 -4.25 -6.44
C ALA A 201 -11.19 -4.25 -5.33
N LEU A 202 -12.45 -3.95 -5.67
CA LEU A 202 -13.54 -3.98 -4.69
C LEU A 202 -13.81 -5.40 -4.18
N ASN A 203 -13.80 -6.40 -5.07
CA ASN A 203 -14.00 -7.81 -4.72
C ASN A 203 -12.85 -8.41 -3.90
N ASP A 204 -11.65 -7.82 -3.98
CA ASP A 204 -10.53 -8.19 -3.10
C ASP A 204 -10.77 -7.69 -1.66
N MET A 205 -11.41 -6.52 -1.51
CA MET A 205 -11.67 -5.86 -0.22
C MET A 205 -12.95 -6.38 0.45
N VAL A 206 -14.04 -6.49 -0.29
CA VAL A 206 -15.37 -6.82 0.21
C VAL A 206 -15.79 -8.18 -0.36
N ASP A 207 -16.45 -9.00 0.46
CA ASP A 207 -17.02 -10.27 0.01
C ASP A 207 -17.85 -10.07 -1.28
N PRO A 208 -17.65 -10.87 -2.34
CA PRO A 208 -18.30 -10.64 -3.63
C PRO A 208 -19.83 -10.56 -3.57
N ALA A 209 -20.48 -11.37 -2.71
CA ALA A 209 -21.93 -11.33 -2.57
C ALA A 209 -22.39 -10.04 -1.89
N ARG A 210 -21.63 -9.55 -0.92
CA ARG A 210 -21.88 -8.26 -0.26
C ARG A 210 -21.58 -7.07 -1.18
N ALA A 211 -20.48 -7.10 -1.92
CA ALA A 211 -20.13 -6.09 -2.91
C ALA A 211 -21.24 -5.94 -3.97
N LYS A 212 -21.75 -7.07 -4.48
CA LYS A 212 -22.87 -7.09 -5.41
C LYS A 212 -24.12 -6.42 -4.82
N LYS A 213 -24.50 -6.74 -3.59
CA LYS A 213 -25.64 -6.10 -2.90
C LYS A 213 -25.44 -4.59 -2.75
N TYR A 214 -24.23 -4.15 -2.39
CA TYR A 214 -23.93 -2.72 -2.29
C TYR A 214 -24.05 -2.00 -3.63
N MET A 215 -23.67 -2.65 -4.72
CA MET A 215 -23.86 -2.12 -6.07
C MET A 215 -25.34 -2.08 -6.46
N GLU A 216 -26.08 -3.16 -6.24
CA GLU A 216 -27.52 -3.26 -6.55
C GLU A 216 -28.34 -2.19 -5.80
N HIS A 217 -27.97 -1.86 -4.56
CA HIS A 217 -28.62 -0.81 -3.75
C HIS A 217 -28.06 0.61 -4.00
N GLY A 218 -27.03 0.77 -4.84
CA GLY A 218 -26.39 2.06 -5.06
C GLY A 218 -25.62 2.63 -3.86
N THR A 219 -25.27 1.77 -2.89
CA THR A 219 -24.35 2.09 -1.79
C THR A 219 -22.93 2.23 -2.32
N ILE A 220 -22.53 1.39 -3.27
CA ILE A 220 -21.26 1.54 -4.00
C ILE A 220 -21.61 1.67 -5.48
N GLU A 221 -21.26 2.81 -6.06
CA GLU A 221 -21.48 3.07 -7.48
C GLU A 221 -20.15 3.07 -8.22
N VAL A 222 -20.06 2.32 -9.31
CA VAL A 222 -18.91 2.34 -10.22
C VAL A 222 -19.40 2.80 -11.58
N ALA A 223 -18.97 3.99 -12.00
CA ALA A 223 -19.56 4.65 -13.16
C ALA A 223 -18.55 5.45 -13.99
N PRO A 224 -18.85 5.72 -15.27
CA PRO A 224 -18.04 6.63 -16.08
C PRO A 224 -18.14 8.06 -15.55
N LEU A 225 -17.07 8.85 -15.67
CA LEU A 225 -17.05 10.26 -15.21
C LEU A 225 -18.19 11.10 -15.78
N ALA A 226 -18.64 10.82 -17.02
CA ALA A 226 -19.75 11.53 -17.65
C ALA A 226 -21.08 11.46 -16.86
N PHE A 227 -21.27 10.40 -16.06
CA PHE A 227 -22.47 10.19 -15.26
C PHE A 227 -22.48 11.03 -13.97
N MET A 228 -21.36 11.69 -13.65
CA MET A 228 -21.26 12.57 -12.48
C MET A 228 -21.87 13.95 -12.73
N ARG A 229 -22.11 14.31 -14.00
CA ARG A 229 -22.56 15.65 -14.38
C ARG A 229 -23.89 16.01 -13.72
N GLY A 230 -23.91 17.15 -13.02
CA GLY A 230 -25.12 17.70 -12.40
C GLY A 230 -25.60 16.95 -11.17
N ARG A 231 -24.75 16.08 -10.60
CA ARG A 231 -25.06 15.37 -9.36
C ARG A 231 -24.52 16.13 -8.15
N THR A 232 -25.27 16.04 -7.06
CA THR A 232 -24.78 16.43 -5.73
C THR A 232 -24.50 15.14 -4.95
N LEU A 233 -23.23 14.96 -4.54
CA LEU A 233 -22.76 13.74 -3.88
C LEU A 233 -22.59 13.97 -2.37
N ASN A 234 -23.72 14.09 -1.66
CA ASN A 234 -23.72 14.24 -0.20
C ASN A 234 -23.37 12.92 0.50
N ASP A 235 -22.77 13.01 1.69
CA ASP A 235 -22.42 11.88 2.58
C ASP A 235 -21.75 10.71 1.84
N SER A 236 -20.89 11.06 0.88
CA SER A 236 -20.29 10.12 -0.08
C SER A 236 -18.77 10.20 -0.03
N PHE A 237 -18.11 9.04 -0.11
CA PHE A 237 -16.68 8.97 -0.42
C PHE A 237 -16.52 8.84 -1.93
N VAL A 238 -15.96 9.84 -2.59
CA VAL A 238 -15.86 9.90 -4.06
C VAL A 238 -14.40 9.74 -4.50
N ILE A 239 -14.15 8.82 -5.42
CA ILE A 239 -12.82 8.55 -5.99
C ILE A 239 -12.88 8.73 -7.50
N LEU A 240 -12.02 9.60 -8.03
CA LEU A 240 -11.76 9.70 -9.47
C LEU A 240 -10.45 8.99 -9.80
N ASP A 241 -10.54 7.80 -10.40
CA ASP A 241 -9.39 7.05 -10.87
C ASP A 241 -8.93 7.52 -12.26
N GLU A 242 -7.65 7.32 -12.57
CA GLU A 242 -7.01 7.77 -13.82
C GLU A 242 -7.30 9.24 -14.19
N ALA A 243 -7.33 10.11 -13.18
CA ALA A 243 -7.70 11.53 -13.32
C ALA A 243 -6.83 12.29 -14.33
N GLN A 244 -5.62 11.83 -14.64
CA GLN A 244 -4.76 12.42 -15.67
C GLN A 244 -5.37 12.37 -17.08
N ASN A 245 -6.35 11.50 -17.31
CA ASN A 245 -7.07 11.40 -18.59
C ASN A 245 -8.29 12.34 -18.66
N THR A 246 -8.44 13.26 -17.71
CA THR A 246 -9.53 14.25 -17.72
C THR A 246 -9.12 15.55 -18.39
N THR A 247 -10.09 16.22 -19.01
CA THR A 247 -9.94 17.62 -19.41
C THR A 247 -10.12 18.55 -18.21
N ARG A 248 -9.66 19.81 -18.32
CA ARG A 248 -9.89 20.83 -17.30
C ARG A 248 -11.38 21.03 -16.98
N GLU A 249 -12.23 20.97 -18.00
CA GLU A 249 -13.68 21.12 -17.83
C GLU A 249 -14.29 19.93 -17.08
N GLN A 250 -13.85 18.71 -17.39
CA GLN A 250 -14.27 17.51 -16.68
C GLN A 250 -13.82 17.51 -15.21
N MET A 251 -12.58 17.90 -14.95
CA MET A 251 -12.08 18.04 -13.58
C MET A 251 -12.85 19.12 -12.80
N LYS A 252 -13.11 20.28 -13.42
CA LYS A 252 -13.92 21.33 -12.80
C LYS A 252 -15.32 20.82 -12.48
N MET A 253 -15.98 20.15 -13.43
CA MET A 253 -17.29 19.54 -13.24
C MET A 253 -17.32 18.52 -12.11
N PHE A 254 -16.24 17.76 -11.91
CA PHE A 254 -16.17 16.75 -10.86
C PHE A 254 -15.97 17.34 -9.46
N LEU A 255 -15.23 18.45 -9.36
CA LEU A 255 -14.91 19.10 -8.08
C LEU A 255 -15.99 20.07 -7.58
N THR A 256 -16.99 20.40 -8.40
CA THR A 256 -18.04 21.40 -8.12
C THR A 256 -19.43 20.80 -8.24
#